data_AF-A0A1F8WJ32-F1
#
_entry.id   AF-A0A1F8WJ32-F1
#
_cell.length_a   1.000
_cell.length_b   1.000
_cell.length_c   1.000
_cell.angle_alpha   90.00
_cell.angle_beta   90.00
_cell.angle_gamma   90.00
#
_symmetry.space_group_name_H-M   'P 1'
#
loop_
_entity.id
_entity.type
_entity.pdbx_description
1 polymer ?
#
loop_
_entity_poly.entity_id
_entity_poly.type
_entity_poly.pdbx_seq_one_letter_code
_entity_poly.pdbx_strand_id
1 'polypeptide(L)'
;MKKISYLFLGLVLLNACGGGKQARLPPAKGQSQELNRCLKYSTQKKYKEAVDCLEVFKSRYPGQDGAAEADLLIGDTYFRQKDYLLAADTYQSFIKTYPSHSKIDYAYYRSGLSYLQDTPRSIDKDQEHLDLAVENLEVLPRYFPQSPYAKVSEAALAQAKSKQAHLHFYVGRFYYKYHEYLAAAPRFEEIVTNYPYLGYDEKSFYYLVSSYVKTKKLDKAREAVARFEERYPRSKFLAKAKSKIN
;
A
#
# COMPACT_ATOMS: atom_id res chain seq x y z
N MET A 1 -72.13 -15.81 12.72
CA MET A 1 -70.68 -15.78 13.01
C MET A 1 -70.07 -14.59 12.27
N LYS A 2 -69.36 -13.73 13.00
CA LYS A 2 -69.00 -12.35 12.59
C LYS A 2 -67.87 -12.34 11.55
N LYS A 3 -68.01 -11.47 10.55
CA LYS A 3 -67.02 -11.12 9.51
C LYS A 3 -65.83 -10.41 10.13
N ILE A 4 -64.60 -10.78 9.77
CA ILE A 4 -63.43 -9.91 9.91
C ILE A 4 -62.52 -10.10 8.69
N SER A 5 -62.54 -9.11 7.81
CA SER A 5 -61.65 -8.98 6.64
C SER A 5 -60.58 -7.97 7.02
N TYR A 6 -59.33 -8.40 7.18
CA TYR A 6 -58.21 -7.51 7.48
C TYR A 6 -57.66 -6.93 6.18
N LEU A 7 -58.01 -5.67 5.91
CA LEU A 7 -57.39 -4.83 4.90
C LEU A 7 -56.06 -4.30 5.48
N PHE A 8 -54.94 -4.92 5.12
CA PHE A 8 -53.61 -4.47 5.53
C PHE A 8 -53.18 -3.32 4.62
N LEU A 9 -53.49 -2.08 5.02
CA LEU A 9 -53.07 -0.86 4.33
C LEU A 9 -51.58 -0.62 4.64
N GLY A 10 -50.71 -1.05 3.74
CA GLY A 10 -49.27 -0.81 3.83
C GLY A 10 -48.94 0.67 3.69
N LEU A 11 -48.50 1.28 4.80
CA LEU A 11 -47.96 2.63 4.84
C LEU A 11 -46.58 2.64 4.17
N VAL A 12 -46.55 3.00 2.89
CA VAL A 12 -45.30 3.24 2.15
C VAL A 12 -44.69 4.55 2.65
N LEU A 13 -43.71 4.46 3.55
CA LEU A 13 -42.85 5.59 3.90
C LEU A 13 -41.90 5.82 2.73
N LEU A 14 -42.31 6.71 1.82
CA LEU A 14 -41.43 7.33 0.84
C LEU A 14 -40.37 8.14 1.60
N ASN A 15 -39.19 7.53 1.80
CA ASN A 15 -37.98 8.27 2.12
C ASN A 15 -37.66 9.15 0.92
N ALA A 16 -38.15 10.39 0.97
CA ALA A 16 -37.75 11.44 0.06
C ALA A 16 -36.23 11.56 0.14
N CYS A 17 -35.55 11.23 -0.95
CA CYS A 17 -34.16 11.58 -1.17
C CYS A 17 -34.01 13.08 -0.97
N GLY A 18 -33.49 13.48 0.18
CA GLY A 18 -32.99 14.83 0.41
C GLY A 18 -31.79 15.05 -0.50
N GLY A 19 -32.06 15.45 -1.74
CA GLY A 19 -31.07 16.00 -2.65
C GLY A 19 -30.52 17.28 -2.03
N GLY A 20 -29.47 17.13 -1.23
CA GLY A 20 -28.70 18.25 -0.71
C GLY A 20 -28.26 19.08 -1.90
N LYS A 21 -28.82 20.30 -2.01
CA LYS A 21 -28.39 21.29 -2.99
C LYS A 21 -26.91 21.54 -2.73
N GLN A 22 -26.04 20.93 -3.53
CA GLN A 22 -24.64 21.28 -3.59
C GLN A 22 -24.63 22.76 -3.97
N ALA A 23 -24.38 23.63 -2.98
CA ALA A 23 -24.34 25.06 -3.19
C ALA A 23 -23.30 25.31 -4.29
N ARG A 24 -23.75 25.73 -5.47
CA ARG A 24 -22.86 26.01 -6.60
C ARG A 24 -21.93 27.15 -6.16
N LEU A 25 -20.73 26.79 -5.70
CA LEU A 25 -19.68 27.73 -5.28
C LEU A 25 -19.51 28.76 -6.40
N PRO A 26 -19.75 30.07 -6.20
CA PRO A 26 -19.63 31.03 -7.29
C PRO A 26 -18.19 31.03 -7.84
N PRO A 27 -18.00 31.20 -9.16
CA PRO A 27 -16.66 31.23 -9.76
C PRO A 27 -15.83 32.37 -9.16
N ALA A 28 -14.56 32.11 -8.88
CA ALA A 28 -13.63 33.16 -8.46
C ALA A 28 -13.08 33.90 -9.70
N LYS A 29 -12.32 34.99 -9.51
CA LYS A 29 -11.70 35.72 -10.62
C LYS A 29 -10.45 34.96 -11.10
N GLY A 30 -10.67 33.89 -11.86
CA GLY A 30 -9.62 33.11 -12.53
C GLY A 30 -9.21 31.82 -11.82
N GLN A 31 -8.61 30.91 -12.62
CA GLN A 31 -8.24 29.55 -12.22
C GLN A 31 -7.38 29.51 -10.94
N SER A 32 -6.28 30.25 -10.90
CA SER A 32 -5.37 30.22 -9.74
C SER A 32 -6.03 30.71 -8.45
N GLN A 33 -6.89 31.74 -8.53
CA GLN A 33 -7.60 32.24 -7.35
C GLN A 33 -8.63 31.23 -6.85
N GLU A 34 -9.29 30.52 -7.77
CA GLU A 34 -10.26 29.49 -7.42
C GLU A 34 -9.59 28.28 -6.77
N LEU A 35 -8.47 27.82 -7.33
CA LEU A 35 -7.68 26.73 -6.77
C LEU A 35 -7.19 27.07 -5.36
N ASN A 36 -6.61 28.26 -5.18
CA ASN A 36 -6.14 28.74 -3.87
C ASN A 36 -7.27 28.81 -2.84
N ARG A 37 -8.49 29.17 -3.25
CA ARG A 37 -9.68 29.14 -2.39
C ARG A 37 -9.98 27.71 -1.93
N CYS A 38 -9.92 26.72 -2.83
CA CYS A 38 -10.13 25.32 -2.46
C CYS A 38 -9.04 24.81 -1.49
N LEU A 39 -7.77 25.14 -1.74
CA LEU A 39 -6.65 24.76 -0.88
C LEU A 39 -6.76 25.34 0.53
N LYS A 40 -7.38 26.51 0.70
CA LYS A 40 -7.64 27.11 2.02
C LYS A 40 -8.56 26.25 2.89
N TYR A 41 -9.51 25.52 2.31
CA TYR A 41 -10.33 24.59 3.08
C TYR A 41 -9.48 23.44 3.64
N SER A 42 -8.55 22.90 2.84
CA SER A 42 -7.63 21.84 3.26
C SER A 42 -6.73 22.30 4.41
N THR A 43 -6.18 23.52 4.34
CA THR A 43 -5.35 24.08 5.44
C THR A 43 -6.16 24.36 6.71
N GLN A 44 -7.45 24.63 6.59
CA GLN A 44 -8.40 24.75 7.71
C GLN A 44 -8.90 23.40 8.24
N LYS A 45 -8.39 22.27 7.71
CA LYS A 45 -8.86 20.90 8.01
C LYS A 45 -10.33 20.64 7.63
N LYS A 46 -10.90 21.49 6.78
CA LYS A 46 -12.23 21.33 6.17
C LYS A 46 -12.12 20.48 4.92
N TYR A 47 -11.79 19.20 5.12
CA TYR A 47 -11.38 18.31 4.03
C TYR A 47 -12.51 18.03 3.05
N LYS A 48 -13.74 17.84 3.54
CA LYS A 48 -14.92 17.64 2.69
C LYS A 48 -15.16 18.84 1.78
N GLU A 49 -15.15 20.05 2.35
CA GLU A 49 -15.33 21.28 1.59
C GLU A 49 -14.18 21.54 0.61
N ALA A 50 -12.96 21.11 0.95
CA ALA A 50 -11.83 21.17 0.04
C ALA A 50 -12.02 20.25 -1.17
N VAL A 51 -12.41 18.99 -0.96
CA VAL A 51 -12.71 18.04 -2.04
C VAL A 51 -13.88 18.53 -2.88
N ASP A 52 -15.00 18.92 -2.27
CA ASP A 52 -16.17 19.45 -3.00
C ASP A 52 -15.80 20.66 -3.86
N CYS A 53 -14.94 21.55 -3.34
CA CYS A 53 -14.43 22.71 -4.10
C CYS A 53 -13.53 22.28 -5.27
N LEU A 54 -12.65 21.31 -5.05
CA LEU A 54 -11.74 20.79 -6.09
C LEU A 54 -12.49 20.03 -7.19
N GLU A 55 -13.57 19.30 -6.87
CA GLU A 55 -14.42 18.64 -7.87
C GLU A 55 -15.19 19.65 -8.74
N VAL A 56 -15.69 20.73 -8.12
CA VAL A 56 -16.27 21.85 -8.86
C VAL A 56 -15.22 22.54 -9.73
N PHE A 57 -14.00 22.71 -9.23
CA PHE A 57 -12.89 23.28 -9.99
C PHE A 57 -12.55 22.42 -11.20
N LYS A 58 -12.39 21.10 -11.03
CA LYS A 58 -12.14 20.13 -12.12
C LYS A 58 -13.20 20.22 -13.22
N SER A 59 -14.47 20.35 -12.83
CA SER A 59 -15.60 20.50 -13.76
C SER A 59 -15.56 21.81 -14.56
N ARG A 60 -14.99 22.88 -14.01
CA ARG A 60 -14.88 24.21 -14.65
C ARG A 60 -13.64 24.34 -15.54
N TYR A 61 -12.56 23.68 -15.16
CA TYR A 61 -11.27 23.74 -15.85
C TYR A 61 -10.87 22.32 -16.32
N PRO A 62 -11.59 21.72 -17.28
CA PRO A 62 -11.41 20.32 -17.69
C PRO A 62 -10.12 20.07 -18.49
N GLY A 63 -9.37 21.12 -18.85
CA GLY A 63 -8.09 20.97 -19.53
C GLY A 63 -7.08 20.18 -18.70
N GLN A 64 -6.13 19.51 -19.37
CA GLN A 64 -5.20 18.57 -18.71
C GLN A 64 -4.50 19.19 -17.49
N ASP A 65 -4.01 20.41 -17.59
CA ASP A 65 -3.27 21.04 -16.49
C ASP A 65 -4.15 21.34 -15.26
N GLY A 66 -5.42 21.73 -15.47
CA GLY A 66 -6.34 22.09 -14.38
C GLY A 66 -6.96 20.85 -13.72
N ALA A 67 -7.52 19.96 -14.53
CA ALA A 67 -8.20 18.76 -14.03
C ALA A 67 -7.21 17.79 -13.36
N ALA A 68 -6.04 17.56 -13.98
CA ALA A 68 -5.04 16.65 -13.43
C ALA A 68 -4.44 17.23 -12.13
N GLU A 69 -4.19 18.54 -12.05
CA GLU A 69 -3.77 19.17 -10.80
C GLU A 69 -4.82 19.03 -9.69
N ALA A 70 -6.11 19.21 -10.02
CA ALA A 70 -7.19 19.02 -9.06
C ALA A 70 -7.25 17.58 -8.52
N ASP A 71 -7.11 16.58 -9.38
CA ASP A 71 -7.12 15.16 -8.97
C ASP A 71 -5.97 14.85 -7.99
N LEU A 72 -4.76 15.37 -8.21
CA LEU A 72 -3.66 15.22 -7.26
C LEU A 72 -3.96 15.89 -5.91
N LEU A 73 -4.55 17.09 -5.95
CA LEU A 73 -4.87 17.86 -4.74
C LEU A 73 -6.02 17.24 -3.93
N ILE A 74 -6.94 16.53 -4.59
CA ILE A 74 -7.97 15.73 -3.95
C ILE A 74 -7.30 14.58 -3.20
N GLY A 75 -6.38 13.84 -3.85
CA GLY A 75 -5.58 12.81 -3.20
C GLY A 75 -4.77 13.35 -2.01
N ASP A 76 -4.22 14.56 -2.12
CA ASP A 76 -3.50 15.23 -1.04
C ASP A 76 -4.38 15.54 0.15
N THR A 77 -5.62 15.93 -0.13
CA THR A 77 -6.61 16.26 0.89
C THR A 77 -7.01 15.00 1.66
N TYR A 78 -7.28 13.88 0.98
CA TYR A 78 -7.54 12.60 1.63
C TYR A 78 -6.35 12.11 2.47
N PHE A 79 -5.13 12.24 1.94
CA PHE A 79 -3.93 11.87 2.69
C PHE A 79 -3.79 12.67 3.99
N ARG A 80 -4.03 14.00 3.95
CA ARG A 80 -4.01 14.86 5.15
C ARG A 80 -5.13 14.54 6.13
N GLN A 81 -6.27 14.09 5.61
CA GLN A 81 -7.38 13.56 6.42
C GLN A 81 -7.06 12.20 7.06
N LYS A 82 -5.96 11.55 6.65
CA LYS A 82 -5.58 10.18 7.01
C LYS A 82 -6.54 9.12 6.46
N ASP A 83 -7.31 9.48 5.44
CA ASP A 83 -8.09 8.53 4.65
C ASP A 83 -7.16 7.98 3.56
N TYR A 84 -6.23 7.13 3.99
CA TYR A 84 -5.10 6.73 3.16
C TYR A 84 -5.54 5.86 1.99
N LEU A 85 -6.50 4.96 2.20
CA LEU A 85 -7.01 4.12 1.11
C LEU A 85 -7.65 4.99 0.01
N LEU A 86 -8.53 5.91 0.38
CA LEU A 86 -9.16 6.82 -0.59
C LEU A 86 -8.13 7.74 -1.27
N ALA A 87 -7.09 8.16 -0.54
CA ALA A 87 -5.97 8.88 -1.14
C ALA A 87 -5.23 8.02 -2.17
N ALA A 88 -4.91 6.76 -1.83
CA ALA A 88 -4.22 5.83 -2.72
C ALA A 88 -5.01 5.61 -4.02
N ASP A 89 -6.31 5.36 -3.92
CA ASP A 89 -7.22 5.16 -5.05
C ASP A 89 -7.32 6.40 -5.94
N THR A 90 -7.30 7.59 -5.33
CA THR A 90 -7.28 8.85 -6.08
C THR A 90 -5.99 9.00 -6.89
N TYR A 91 -4.83 8.70 -6.31
CA TYR A 91 -3.55 8.73 -7.04
C TYR A 91 -3.47 7.65 -8.13
N GLN A 92 -4.00 6.44 -7.87
CA GLN A 92 -4.09 5.39 -8.89
C GLN A 92 -4.95 5.82 -10.07
N SER A 93 -6.07 6.47 -9.79
CA SER A 93 -6.95 7.04 -10.81
C SER A 93 -6.23 8.11 -11.65
N PHE A 94 -5.42 8.97 -11.01
CA PHE A 94 -4.56 9.91 -11.71
C PHE A 94 -3.55 9.22 -12.63
N ILE A 95 -2.82 8.22 -12.13
CA ILE A 95 -1.82 7.45 -12.91
C ILE A 95 -2.47 6.84 -14.16
N LYS A 96 -3.66 6.25 -14.00
CA LYS A 96 -4.41 5.63 -15.10
C LYS A 96 -4.91 6.67 -16.11
N THR A 97 -5.37 7.82 -15.63
CA THR A 97 -6.01 8.85 -16.48
C THR A 97 -4.98 9.70 -17.21
N TYR A 98 -3.83 9.97 -16.59
CA TYR A 98 -2.79 10.86 -17.12
C TYR A 98 -1.40 10.19 -17.13
N PRO A 99 -1.21 9.09 -17.88
CA PRO A 99 0.02 8.27 -17.83
C PRO A 99 1.28 8.98 -18.35
N SER A 100 1.14 10.09 -19.07
CA SER A 100 2.26 10.91 -19.58
C SER A 100 2.41 12.25 -18.85
N HIS A 101 1.69 12.47 -17.75
CA HIS A 101 1.73 13.73 -17.03
C HIS A 101 3.08 13.91 -16.31
N SER A 102 3.57 15.15 -16.26
CA SER A 102 4.86 15.52 -15.65
C SER A 102 4.98 15.21 -14.15
N LYS A 103 3.85 14.96 -13.49
CA LYS A 103 3.74 14.64 -12.04
C LYS A 103 3.34 13.17 -11.79
N ILE A 104 3.51 12.28 -12.75
CA ILE A 104 3.17 10.86 -12.57
C ILE A 104 4.03 10.18 -11.51
N ASP A 105 5.30 10.57 -11.42
CA ASP A 105 6.25 10.14 -10.39
C ASP A 105 5.76 10.51 -8.97
N TYR A 106 5.25 11.73 -8.79
CA TYR A 106 4.61 12.16 -7.56
C TYR A 106 3.41 11.29 -7.20
N ALA A 107 2.56 10.97 -8.17
CA ALA A 107 1.38 10.15 -7.94
C ALA A 107 1.75 8.72 -7.49
N TYR A 108 2.74 8.08 -8.11
CA TYR A 108 3.25 6.78 -7.67
C TYR A 108 3.81 6.86 -6.24
N TYR A 109 4.64 7.87 -5.95
CA TYR A 109 5.20 8.07 -4.62
C TYR A 109 4.11 8.23 -3.56
N ARG A 110 3.10 9.06 -3.83
CA ARG A 110 2.03 9.32 -2.87
C ARG A 110 1.07 8.15 -2.75
N SER A 111 0.80 7.41 -3.82
CA SER A 111 0.00 6.18 -3.73
C SER A 111 0.68 5.12 -2.86
N GLY A 112 1.98 4.87 -3.10
CA GLY A 112 2.75 3.91 -2.31
C GLY A 112 2.87 4.30 -0.84
N LEU A 113 3.07 5.60 -0.55
CA LEU A 113 3.04 6.09 0.83
C LEU A 113 1.67 5.92 1.48
N SER A 114 0.58 6.20 0.77
CA SER A 114 -0.77 6.01 1.28
C SER A 114 -1.01 4.56 1.69
N TYR A 115 -0.74 3.59 0.81
CA TYR A 115 -0.88 2.16 1.13
C TYR A 115 0.01 1.75 2.33
N LEU A 116 1.24 2.27 2.41
CA LEU A 116 2.12 1.99 3.55
C LEU A 116 1.57 2.56 4.87
N GLN A 117 0.95 3.74 4.87
CA GLN A 117 0.36 4.34 6.06
C GLN A 117 -0.94 3.64 6.49
N ASP A 118 -1.69 3.10 5.53
CA ASP A 118 -2.88 2.30 5.78
C ASP A 118 -2.55 0.92 6.37
N THR A 119 -1.39 0.37 6.00
CA THR A 119 -0.94 -0.96 6.45
C THR A 119 -0.95 -1.07 7.99
N PRO A 120 -1.68 -2.05 8.56
CA PRO A 120 -1.77 -2.21 10.01
C PRO A 120 -0.41 -2.36 10.70
N ARG A 121 -0.33 -1.89 11.95
CA ARG A 121 0.89 -2.07 12.77
C ARG A 121 1.07 -3.50 13.26
N SER A 122 -0.05 -4.17 13.53
CA SER A 122 -0.06 -5.52 14.08
C SER A 122 0.06 -6.54 12.96
N ILE A 123 0.96 -7.51 13.12
CA ILE A 123 1.31 -8.49 12.08
C ILE A 123 0.26 -9.59 11.89
N ASP A 124 -0.59 -9.79 12.89
CA ASP A 124 -1.73 -10.72 12.91
C ASP A 124 -2.97 -10.17 12.19
N LYS A 125 -2.94 -8.89 11.79
CA LYS A 125 -4.00 -8.28 10.96
C LYS A 125 -3.69 -8.47 9.48
N ASP A 126 -4.72 -8.42 8.67
CA ASP A 126 -4.59 -8.44 7.21
C ASP A 126 -3.64 -7.33 6.73
N GLN A 127 -2.68 -7.70 5.88
CA GLN A 127 -1.66 -6.81 5.32
C GLN A 127 -1.93 -6.54 3.83
N GLU A 128 -3.18 -6.66 3.38
CA GLU A 128 -3.63 -6.56 1.98
C GLU A 128 -2.91 -5.47 1.16
N HIS A 129 -2.77 -4.26 1.71
CA HIS A 129 -2.20 -3.12 0.98
C HIS A 129 -0.67 -3.04 0.99
N LEU A 130 0.03 -3.93 1.69
CA LEU A 130 1.48 -3.85 1.82
C LEU A 130 2.20 -4.13 0.48
N ASP A 131 1.70 -5.09 -0.30
CA ASP A 131 2.27 -5.40 -1.61
C ASP A 131 2.09 -4.22 -2.57
N LEU A 132 0.90 -3.60 -2.57
CA LEU A 132 0.61 -2.40 -3.36
C LEU A 132 1.53 -1.22 -2.98
N ALA A 133 1.87 -1.09 -1.70
CA ALA A 133 2.83 -0.07 -1.25
C ALA A 133 4.21 -0.28 -1.89
N VAL A 134 4.70 -1.52 -1.91
CA VAL A 134 5.99 -1.86 -2.51
C VAL A 134 5.96 -1.67 -4.02
N GLU A 135 4.95 -2.20 -4.70
CA GLU A 135 4.79 -2.06 -6.16
C GLU A 135 4.84 -0.60 -6.60
N ASN A 136 4.13 0.29 -5.91
CA ASN A 136 4.12 1.72 -6.24
C ASN A 136 5.43 2.42 -5.91
N LEU A 137 6.07 2.10 -4.78
CA LEU A 137 7.33 2.74 -4.38
C LEU A 137 8.52 2.27 -5.23
N GLU A 138 8.52 1.02 -5.72
CA GLU A 138 9.59 0.48 -6.57
C GLU A 138 9.65 1.11 -7.97
N VAL A 139 8.52 1.63 -8.46
CA VAL A 139 8.45 2.31 -9.76
C VAL A 139 9.41 3.50 -9.82
N LEU A 140 9.57 4.22 -8.71
CA LEU A 140 10.34 5.45 -8.63
C LEU A 140 11.84 5.26 -8.94
N PRO A 141 12.61 4.46 -8.18
CA PRO A 141 14.01 4.25 -8.48
C PRO A 141 14.24 3.50 -9.80
N ARG A 142 13.27 2.70 -10.27
CA ARG A 142 13.40 1.87 -11.47
C ARG A 142 13.13 2.62 -12.76
N TYR A 143 12.08 3.44 -12.80
CA TYR A 143 11.58 4.10 -14.01
C TYR A 143 11.72 5.62 -13.96
N PHE A 144 11.87 6.21 -12.78
CA PHE A 144 12.03 7.66 -12.60
C PHE A 144 13.29 8.02 -11.78
N PRO A 145 14.49 7.51 -12.13
CA PRO A 145 15.69 7.66 -11.28
C PRO A 145 16.14 9.12 -11.08
N GLN A 146 15.75 10.05 -11.97
CA GLN A 146 16.05 11.48 -11.86
C GLN A 146 14.97 12.27 -11.11
N SER A 147 13.86 11.64 -10.74
CA SER A 147 12.78 12.28 -9.99
C SER A 147 13.26 12.66 -8.58
N PRO A 148 12.85 13.82 -8.04
CA PRO A 148 13.09 14.14 -6.63
C PRO A 148 12.47 13.09 -5.69
N TYR A 149 11.45 12.35 -6.16
CA TYR A 149 10.77 11.31 -5.40
C TYR A 149 11.54 9.99 -5.36
N ALA A 150 12.48 9.74 -6.28
CA ALA A 150 13.28 8.52 -6.30
C ALA A 150 14.03 8.34 -4.98
N LYS A 151 14.81 9.35 -4.58
CA LYS A 151 15.63 9.25 -3.37
C LYS A 151 14.79 9.21 -2.08
N VAL A 152 13.75 10.03 -1.99
CA VAL A 152 12.91 10.10 -0.78
C VAL A 152 12.00 8.87 -0.63
N SER A 153 11.70 8.15 -1.73
CA SER A 153 10.94 6.91 -1.68
C SER A 153 11.74 5.73 -1.10
N GLU A 154 13.08 5.75 -1.17
CA GLU A 154 13.92 4.63 -0.72
C GLU A 154 13.66 4.24 0.73
N ALA A 155 13.50 5.21 1.64
CA ALA A 155 13.23 4.95 3.04
C ALA A 155 11.85 4.29 3.25
N ALA A 156 10.84 4.77 2.54
CA ALA A 156 9.49 4.18 2.58
C ALA A 156 9.48 2.77 1.98
N LEU A 157 10.20 2.57 0.86
CA LEU A 157 10.33 1.27 0.21
C LEU A 157 11.04 0.26 1.13
N ALA A 158 12.14 0.68 1.77
CA ALA A 158 12.85 -0.15 2.74
C ALA A 158 11.96 -0.52 3.94
N GLN A 159 11.14 0.42 4.42
CA GLN A 159 10.17 0.17 5.48
C GLN A 159 9.11 -0.85 5.05
N ALA A 160 8.54 -0.70 3.85
CA ALA A 160 7.53 -1.61 3.30
C ALA A 160 8.11 -3.02 3.10
N LYS A 161 9.29 -3.14 2.49
CA LYS A 161 10.00 -4.43 2.34
C LYS A 161 10.37 -5.07 3.67
N SER A 162 10.74 -4.27 4.67
CA SER A 162 11.04 -4.78 6.02
C SER A 162 9.79 -5.37 6.68
N LYS A 163 8.61 -4.74 6.48
CA LYS A 163 7.32 -5.31 6.91
C LYS A 163 7.00 -6.62 6.17
N GLN A 164 7.21 -6.72 4.86
CA GLN A 164 7.00 -7.97 4.12
C GLN A 164 7.93 -9.06 4.64
N ALA A 165 9.22 -8.78 4.78
CA ALA A 165 10.20 -9.71 5.32
C ALA A 165 9.79 -10.21 6.72
N HIS A 166 9.30 -9.32 7.58
CA HIS A 166 8.79 -9.68 8.90
C HIS A 166 7.57 -10.60 8.82
N LEU A 167 6.62 -10.32 7.92
CA LEU A 167 5.43 -11.17 7.69
C LEU A 167 5.83 -12.57 7.26
N HIS A 168 6.69 -12.70 6.25
CA HIS A 168 7.20 -13.99 5.81
C HIS A 168 7.93 -14.72 6.95
N PHE A 169 8.72 -14.00 7.75
CA PHE A 169 9.45 -14.60 8.86
C PHE A 169 8.49 -15.11 9.94
N TYR A 170 7.49 -14.32 10.29
CA TYR A 170 6.46 -14.66 11.28
C TYR A 170 5.70 -15.93 10.85
N VAL A 171 5.18 -15.95 9.62
CA VAL A 171 4.43 -17.09 9.07
C VAL A 171 5.34 -18.32 8.92
N GLY A 172 6.57 -18.15 8.42
CA GLY A 172 7.54 -19.24 8.31
C GLY A 172 7.89 -19.85 9.67
N ARG A 173 8.07 -19.02 10.70
CA ARG A 173 8.32 -19.46 12.08
C ARG A 173 7.13 -20.17 12.69
N PHE A 174 5.92 -19.72 12.40
CA PHE A 174 4.69 -20.40 12.79
C PHE A 174 4.68 -21.83 12.21
N TYR A 175 4.77 -22.00 10.89
CA TYR A 175 4.79 -23.33 10.28
C TYR A 175 5.94 -24.20 10.79
N TYR A 176 7.13 -23.63 10.94
CA TYR A 176 8.30 -24.34 11.46
C TYR A 176 8.06 -24.88 12.88
N LYS A 177 7.41 -24.09 13.76
CA LYS A 177 7.08 -24.49 15.14
C LYS A 177 6.14 -25.70 15.16
N TYR A 178 5.22 -25.78 14.21
CA TYR A 178 4.26 -26.89 14.09
C TYR A 178 4.74 -28.03 13.20
N HIS A 179 6.05 -28.07 12.87
CA HIS A 179 6.68 -29.13 12.07
C HIS A 179 6.21 -29.18 10.60
N GLU A 180 5.51 -28.14 10.13
CA GLU A 180 5.06 -27.98 8.74
C GLU A 180 6.18 -27.43 7.86
N TYR A 181 7.28 -28.18 7.75
CA TYR A 181 8.51 -27.72 7.10
C TYR A 181 8.37 -27.47 5.59
N LEU A 182 7.45 -28.19 4.92
CA LEU A 182 7.14 -27.96 3.51
C LEU A 182 6.50 -26.58 3.29
N ALA A 183 5.67 -26.12 4.23
CA ALA A 183 5.05 -24.79 4.19
C ALA A 183 5.99 -23.69 4.74
N ALA A 184 6.87 -24.03 5.69
CA ALA A 184 7.83 -23.09 6.26
C ALA A 184 8.93 -22.69 5.27
N ALA A 185 9.48 -23.65 4.52
CA ALA A 185 10.58 -23.43 3.58
C ALA A 185 10.32 -22.29 2.57
N PRO A 186 9.21 -22.26 1.81
CA PRO A 186 8.98 -21.18 0.83
C PRO A 186 8.88 -19.80 1.48
N ARG A 187 8.43 -19.69 2.73
CA ARG A 187 8.38 -18.41 3.45
C ARG A 187 9.79 -17.88 3.77
N PHE A 188 10.71 -18.75 4.16
CA PHE A 188 12.10 -18.35 4.38
C PHE A 188 12.87 -18.14 3.08
N GLU A 189 12.57 -18.92 2.03
CA GLU A 189 13.13 -18.75 0.69
C GLU A 189 12.83 -17.35 0.13
N GLU A 190 11.60 -16.88 0.32
CA GLU A 190 11.17 -15.54 -0.09
C GLU A 190 12.07 -14.45 0.53
N ILE A 191 12.37 -14.56 1.83
CA ILE A 191 13.18 -13.58 2.55
C ILE A 191 14.62 -13.55 2.06
N VAL A 192 15.23 -14.72 1.91
CA VAL A 192 16.63 -14.79 1.47
C VAL A 192 16.80 -14.43 0.00
N THR A 193 15.73 -14.45 -0.79
CA THR A 193 15.78 -14.08 -2.21
C THR A 193 15.48 -12.60 -2.41
N ASN A 194 14.39 -12.09 -1.82
CA ASN A 194 13.82 -10.78 -2.17
C ASN A 194 14.06 -9.69 -1.11
N TYR A 195 14.46 -10.05 0.12
CA TYR A 195 14.63 -9.11 1.23
C TYR A 195 16.02 -9.17 1.89
N PRO A 196 17.13 -9.12 1.12
CA PRO A 196 18.47 -9.19 1.71
C PRO A 196 18.79 -7.93 2.54
N TYR A 197 19.61 -8.08 3.58
CA TYR A 197 20.13 -7.02 4.44
C TYR A 197 19.10 -6.27 5.30
N LEU A 198 17.86 -6.76 5.39
CA LEU A 198 16.80 -6.17 6.24
C LEU A 198 16.75 -6.75 7.67
N GLY A 199 17.75 -7.56 8.05
CA GLY A 199 17.91 -8.11 9.40
C GLY A 199 17.13 -9.41 9.69
N TYR A 200 16.35 -9.90 8.72
CA TYR A 200 15.60 -11.16 8.83
C TYR A 200 16.24 -12.33 8.09
N ASP A 201 17.12 -12.06 7.13
CA ASP A 201 17.61 -13.02 6.16
C ASP A 201 18.64 -14.02 6.72
N GLU A 202 19.61 -13.62 7.54
CA GLU A 202 20.56 -14.58 8.15
C GLU A 202 19.86 -15.68 8.97
N LYS A 203 18.86 -15.29 9.78
CA LYS A 203 18.03 -16.26 10.52
C LYS A 203 17.16 -17.08 9.58
N SER A 204 16.64 -16.47 8.52
CA SER A 204 15.81 -17.16 7.53
C SER A 204 16.60 -18.21 6.77
N PHE A 205 17.86 -17.94 6.40
CA PHE A 205 18.76 -18.95 5.83
C PHE A 205 18.91 -20.16 6.75
N TYR A 206 19.12 -19.95 8.05
CA TYR A 206 19.17 -21.06 9.01
C TYR A 206 17.88 -21.90 9.00
N TYR A 207 16.71 -21.26 9.07
CA TYR A 207 15.44 -21.99 9.07
C TYR A 207 15.10 -22.63 7.73
N LEU A 208 15.52 -22.03 6.62
CA LEU A 208 15.38 -22.58 5.28
C LEU A 208 16.18 -23.88 5.15
N VAL A 209 17.47 -23.85 5.48
CA VAL A 209 18.34 -25.04 5.48
C VAL A 209 17.78 -26.12 6.39
N SER A 210 17.39 -25.76 7.62
CA SER A 210 16.80 -26.71 8.57
C SER A 210 15.50 -27.34 8.04
N SER A 211 14.63 -26.55 7.41
CA SER A 211 13.39 -27.04 6.78
C SER A 211 13.67 -28.00 5.63
N TYR A 212 14.67 -27.73 4.78
CA TYR A 212 15.06 -28.63 3.70
C TYR A 212 15.65 -29.95 4.21
N VAL A 213 16.51 -29.91 5.23
CA VAL A 213 17.03 -31.13 5.89
C VAL A 213 15.88 -31.96 6.44
N LYS A 214 14.95 -31.35 7.18
CA LYS A 214 13.82 -32.03 7.81
C LYS A 214 12.82 -32.61 6.81
N THR A 215 12.80 -32.10 5.59
CA THR A 215 12.00 -32.62 4.47
C THR A 215 12.81 -33.52 3.53
N LYS A 216 14.03 -33.91 3.93
CA LYS A 216 14.95 -34.78 3.16
C LYS A 216 15.37 -34.22 1.80
N LYS A 217 15.25 -32.91 1.59
CA LYS A 217 15.68 -32.20 0.37
C LYS A 217 17.12 -31.71 0.50
N LEU A 218 18.07 -32.65 0.62
CA LEU A 218 19.47 -32.34 0.95
C LEU A 218 20.17 -31.48 -0.12
N ASP A 219 19.85 -31.67 -1.39
CA ASP A 219 20.45 -30.86 -2.47
C ASP A 219 20.08 -29.39 -2.33
N LYS A 220 18.79 -29.09 -2.11
CA LYS A 220 18.31 -27.73 -1.82
C LYS A 220 18.91 -27.16 -0.54
N ALA A 221 19.14 -27.99 0.49
CA ALA A 221 19.80 -27.55 1.71
C ALA A 221 21.25 -27.11 1.45
N ARG A 222 22.00 -27.87 0.64
CA ARG A 222 23.38 -27.52 0.25
C ARG A 222 23.43 -26.27 -0.61
N GLU A 223 22.52 -26.13 -1.58
CA GLU A 223 22.38 -24.90 -2.37
C GLU A 223 22.09 -23.68 -1.49
N ALA A 224 21.16 -23.80 -0.53
CA ALA A 224 20.86 -22.73 0.42
C ALA A 224 22.06 -22.39 1.31
N VAL A 225 22.87 -23.36 1.74
CA VAL A 225 24.11 -23.11 2.47
C VAL A 225 25.15 -22.39 1.61
N ALA A 226 25.32 -22.79 0.35
CA ALA A 226 26.25 -22.13 -0.56
C ALA A 226 25.89 -20.64 -0.74
N ARG A 227 24.60 -20.35 -1.00
CA ARG A 227 24.10 -18.96 -1.05
C ARG A 227 24.29 -18.23 0.28
N PHE A 228 24.11 -18.93 1.41
CA PHE A 228 24.31 -18.33 2.73
C PHE A 228 25.79 -17.98 2.98
N GLU A 229 26.70 -18.87 2.60
CA GLU A 229 28.14 -18.66 2.74
C GLU A 229 28.66 -17.55 1.85
N GLU A 230 28.18 -17.48 0.61
CA GLU A 230 28.50 -16.41 -0.33
C GLU A 230 28.08 -15.05 0.23
N ARG A 231 26.85 -14.95 0.75
CA ARG A 231 26.30 -13.67 1.21
C ARG A 231 26.75 -13.27 2.62
N TYR A 232 26.91 -14.25 3.52
CA TYR A 232 27.16 -14.03 4.95
C TYR A 232 28.25 -14.97 5.50
N PRO A 233 29.48 -14.91 4.99
CA PRO A 233 30.55 -15.86 5.34
C PRO A 233 30.94 -15.81 6.84
N ARG A 234 30.66 -14.70 7.52
CA ARG A 234 30.97 -14.49 8.94
C ARG A 234 29.76 -14.66 9.87
N SER A 235 28.61 -15.09 9.35
CA SER A 235 27.40 -15.25 10.17
C SER A 235 27.56 -16.38 11.19
N LYS A 236 27.23 -16.10 12.46
CA LYS A 236 27.12 -17.13 13.49
C LYS A 236 26.01 -18.16 13.19
N PHE A 237 25.06 -17.83 12.33
CA PHE A 237 23.98 -18.74 11.92
C PHE A 237 24.43 -19.69 10.82
N LEU A 238 25.45 -19.33 10.02
CA LEU A 238 26.00 -20.19 8.97
C LEU A 238 26.56 -21.48 9.55
N ALA A 239 27.38 -21.41 10.60
CA ALA A 239 27.90 -22.58 11.29
C ALA A 239 26.79 -23.51 11.81
N LYS A 240 25.71 -22.92 12.36
CA LYS A 240 24.53 -23.67 12.83
C LYS A 240 23.72 -24.29 11.70
N ALA A 241 23.71 -23.67 10.51
CA ALA A 241 23.03 -24.21 9.34
C ALA A 241 23.81 -25.38 8.74
N LYS A 242 25.15 -25.25 8.61
CA LYS A 242 26.03 -26.32 8.14
C LYS A 242 25.92 -27.58 9.01
N SER A 243 25.83 -27.44 10.33
CA SER A 243 25.67 -28.57 11.24
C SER A 243 24.31 -29.28 11.18
N LYS A 244 23.36 -28.82 10.36
CA LYS A 244 22.11 -29.54 10.09
C LYS A 244 22.25 -30.56 8.96
N ILE A 245 23.24 -30.40 8.09
CA ILE A 245 23.41 -31.25 6.90
C ILE A 245 24.25 -32.49 7.22
N ASN A 246 25.19 -32.35 8.17
CA ASN A 246 26.04 -33.43 8.68
C ASN A 246 25.33 -34.22 9.79
#